data_AF-C7NPE2-F1
#
_entry.id   AF-C7NPE2-F1
#
_cell.length_a   1.000
_cell.length_b   1.000
_cell.length_c   1.000
_cell.angle_alpha   90.00
_cell.angle_beta   90.00
_cell.angle_gamma   90.00
#
_symmetry.space_group_name_H-M   'P 1'
#
loop_
_entity.id
_entity.type
_entity.pdbx_description
1 polymer ?
#
loop_
_entity_poly.entity_id
_entity_poly.type
_entity_poly.pdbx_seq_one_letter_code
_entity_poly.pdbx_strand_id
1 'polypeptide(L)'
;MSDLPEGFRRSSRSEHTSAGVAEGRFTISGSEFIGHARPAGTVDAAEAFVGSIRAEYDDATHNVPAYRVRADPLRAWASDDDEPSGSAGKPALNVLDGQELENVAVVVTRYFGGTELGVGGLVSAYSRAVKEAVDDAGVREVRPHERVAIEVEYDDSGTVRSILESEGVEFEACYEERVAFVVRVPTAELAALRDRVGSATSGRATVETSE
;
A
#
# COMPACT_ATOMS: atom_id res chain seq x y z
N MET A 1 20.73 23.91 29.30
CA MET A 1 21.48 23.47 28.11
C MET A 1 21.83 22.02 28.37
N SER A 2 20.92 21.12 27.99
CA SER A 2 21.08 19.67 28.17
C SER A 2 20.84 19.08 26.79
N ASP A 3 21.90 18.51 26.22
CA ASP A 3 21.91 17.88 24.91
C ASP A 3 20.86 16.77 24.83
N LEU A 4 20.07 16.79 23.75
CA LEU A 4 19.34 15.62 23.27
C LEU A 4 20.32 14.75 22.47
N PRO A 5 20.39 13.43 22.70
CA PRO A 5 21.31 12.58 21.96
C PRO A 5 20.92 12.51 20.48
N GLU A 6 21.90 12.75 19.61
CA GLU A 6 21.84 12.45 18.18
C GLU A 6 21.74 10.94 17.98
N GLY A 7 20.54 10.43 17.70
CA GLY A 7 20.43 8.98 17.48
C GLY A 7 19.02 8.40 17.44
N PHE A 8 18.08 9.00 16.72
CA PHE A 8 16.92 8.25 16.23
C PHE A 8 16.36 8.93 14.97
N ARG A 9 17.02 8.73 13.82
CA ARG A 9 16.29 8.89 12.54
C ARG A 9 15.27 7.75 12.52
N ARG A 10 14.04 8.00 12.97
CA ARG A 10 12.89 7.11 12.73
C ARG A 10 12.78 6.95 11.22
N SER A 11 13.21 5.80 10.71
CA SER A 11 12.91 5.42 9.34
C SER A 11 11.42 5.11 9.30
N SER A 12 10.61 6.15 9.09
CA SER A 12 9.20 5.99 8.77
C SER A 12 9.14 5.18 7.49
N ARG A 13 8.72 3.91 7.56
CA ARG A 13 8.52 3.10 6.37
C ARG A 13 7.35 3.71 5.61
N SER A 14 7.65 4.41 4.53
CA SER A 14 6.65 4.91 3.63
C SER A 14 6.32 3.86 2.58
N GLU A 15 5.03 3.66 2.36
CA GLU A 15 4.52 2.82 1.27
C GLU A 15 4.30 3.72 0.06
N HIS A 16 4.68 3.29 -1.15
CA HIS A 16 4.31 3.99 -2.37
C HIS A 16 3.10 3.28 -2.99
N THR A 17 2.06 4.01 -3.38
CA THR A 17 0.89 3.44 -4.07
C THR A 17 0.43 4.36 -5.19
N SER A 18 -0.30 3.82 -6.17
CA SER A 18 -0.97 4.64 -7.20
C SER A 18 -1.91 5.67 -6.55
N ALA A 19 -2.02 6.87 -7.09
CA ALA A 19 -2.87 7.91 -6.48
C ALA A 19 -4.36 7.79 -6.87
N GLY A 20 -4.67 7.16 -8.01
CA GLY A 20 -6.03 6.96 -8.51
C GLY A 20 -6.18 5.77 -9.46
N VAL A 21 -7.36 5.66 -10.08
CA VAL A 21 -7.58 4.76 -11.22
C VAL A 21 -6.98 5.40 -12.46
N ALA A 22 -6.21 4.66 -13.24
CA ALA A 22 -5.58 5.16 -14.45
C ALA A 22 -5.55 4.14 -15.58
N GLU A 23 -5.43 4.66 -16.79
CA GLU A 23 -5.37 3.88 -18.02
C GLU A 23 -4.24 4.40 -18.92
N GLY A 24 -3.37 3.51 -19.38
CA GLY A 24 -2.40 3.78 -20.44
C GLY A 24 -2.62 2.86 -21.62
N ARG A 25 -2.64 3.37 -22.86
CA ARG A 25 -2.85 2.55 -24.06
C ARG A 25 -1.82 2.78 -25.15
N PHE A 26 -1.39 1.72 -25.81
CA PHE A 26 -0.57 1.80 -27.00
C PHE A 26 -0.73 0.58 -27.91
N THR A 27 -0.30 0.72 -29.16
CA THR A 27 -0.28 -0.37 -30.15
C THR A 27 1.15 -0.65 -30.60
N ILE A 28 1.51 -1.93 -30.71
CA ILE A 28 2.79 -2.38 -31.28
C ILE A 28 2.58 -3.64 -32.12
N SER A 29 3.11 -3.63 -33.35
CA SER A 29 2.95 -4.75 -34.30
C SER A 29 1.49 -5.21 -34.44
N GLY A 30 0.57 -4.24 -34.50
CA GLY A 30 -0.87 -4.46 -34.58
C GLY A 30 -1.56 -4.89 -33.27
N SER A 31 -0.81 -5.32 -32.24
CA SER A 31 -1.40 -5.69 -30.95
C SER A 31 -1.64 -4.44 -30.10
N GLU A 32 -2.82 -4.30 -29.52
CA GLU A 32 -3.16 -3.23 -28.58
C GLU A 32 -2.97 -3.70 -27.15
N PHE A 33 -2.41 -2.83 -26.31
CA PHE A 33 -2.22 -3.03 -24.89
C PHE A 33 -2.86 -1.86 -24.14
N ILE A 34 -3.65 -2.18 -23.12
CA ILE A 34 -4.31 -1.24 -22.23
C ILE A 34 -3.91 -1.63 -20.80
N GLY A 35 -3.11 -0.79 -20.15
CA GLY A 35 -2.73 -0.96 -18.75
C GLY A 35 -3.73 -0.26 -17.85
N HIS A 36 -4.23 -0.97 -16.85
CA HIS A 36 -5.12 -0.46 -15.81
C HIS A 36 -4.40 -0.53 -14.47
N ALA A 37 -4.44 0.56 -13.69
CA ALA A 37 -3.87 0.59 -12.34
C ALA A 37 -4.90 1.10 -11.33
N ARG A 38 -4.92 0.51 -10.13
CA ARG A 38 -5.77 0.96 -9.03
C ARG A 38 -5.12 0.71 -7.66
N PRO A 39 -5.33 1.61 -6.68
CA PRO A 39 -5.05 1.31 -5.29
C PRO A 39 -5.86 0.10 -4.81
N ALA A 40 -5.19 -0.85 -4.15
CA ALA A 40 -5.82 -2.04 -3.58
C ALA A 40 -5.09 -2.42 -2.29
N GLY A 41 -5.71 -2.18 -1.14
CA GLY A 41 -5.08 -2.45 0.17
C GLY A 41 -5.11 -3.91 0.60
N THR A 42 -5.89 -4.76 -0.05
CA THR A 42 -6.11 -6.17 0.34
C THR A 42 -6.18 -7.08 -0.89
N VAL A 43 -6.03 -8.39 -0.67
CA VAL A 43 -6.21 -9.41 -1.72
C VAL A 43 -7.60 -9.33 -2.32
N ASP A 44 -8.65 -9.28 -1.49
CA ASP A 44 -10.03 -9.18 -1.96
C ASP A 44 -10.26 -7.93 -2.83
N ALA A 45 -9.70 -6.78 -2.44
CA ALA A 45 -9.81 -5.55 -3.23
C ALA A 45 -9.06 -5.65 -4.57
N ALA A 46 -7.94 -6.36 -4.62
CA ALA A 46 -7.20 -6.61 -5.86
C ALA A 46 -7.96 -7.59 -6.76
N GLU A 47 -8.46 -8.71 -6.23
CA GLU A 47 -9.22 -9.70 -7.00
C GLU A 47 -10.55 -9.16 -7.51
N ALA A 48 -11.24 -8.33 -6.72
CA ALA A 48 -12.43 -7.62 -7.18
C ALA A 48 -12.12 -6.68 -8.37
N PHE A 49 -10.97 -6.01 -8.37
CA PHE A 49 -10.53 -5.18 -9.50
C PHE A 49 -10.18 -6.01 -10.74
N VAL A 50 -9.46 -7.11 -10.54
CA VAL A 50 -9.16 -8.05 -11.64
C VAL A 50 -10.45 -8.58 -12.26
N GLY A 51 -11.43 -8.94 -11.42
CA GLY A 51 -12.74 -9.38 -11.87
C GLY A 51 -13.50 -8.31 -12.65
N SER A 52 -13.45 -7.04 -12.23
CA SER A 52 -14.13 -5.96 -12.95
C SER A 52 -13.52 -5.71 -14.33
N ILE A 53 -12.19 -5.69 -14.45
CA ILE A 53 -11.52 -5.49 -15.75
C ILE A 53 -11.80 -6.68 -16.68
N ARG A 54 -11.75 -7.91 -16.18
CA ARG A 54 -12.09 -9.10 -16.98
C ARG A 54 -13.54 -9.10 -17.47
N ALA A 55 -14.46 -8.52 -16.71
CA ALA A 55 -15.85 -8.40 -17.12
C ALA A 55 -16.08 -7.25 -18.11
N GLU A 56 -15.31 -6.17 -17.99
CA GLU A 56 -15.37 -5.02 -18.90
C GLU A 56 -14.73 -5.33 -20.26
N TYR A 57 -13.63 -6.09 -20.27
CA TYR A 57 -12.87 -6.48 -21.45
C TYR A 57 -12.92 -8.01 -21.65
N ASP A 58 -14.14 -8.56 -21.64
CA ASP A 58 -14.38 -10.01 -21.77
C ASP A 58 -14.03 -10.57 -23.16
N ASP A 59 -13.92 -9.70 -24.16
CA ASP A 59 -13.56 -9.98 -25.55
C ASP A 59 -12.06 -9.85 -25.82
N ALA A 60 -11.26 -9.45 -24.82
CA ALA A 60 -9.82 -9.34 -24.96
C ALA A 60 -9.15 -10.70 -25.17
N THR A 61 -7.98 -10.68 -25.81
CA THR A 61 -7.18 -11.90 -25.97
C THR A 61 -6.65 -12.37 -24.63
N HIS A 62 -6.13 -11.44 -23.82
CA HIS A 62 -5.62 -11.70 -22.47
C HIS A 62 -5.91 -10.51 -21.55
N ASN A 63 -6.22 -10.79 -20.29
CA ASN A 63 -6.34 -9.83 -19.20
C ASN A 63 -5.36 -10.23 -18.09
N VAL A 64 -4.11 -9.79 -18.23
CA VAL A 64 -2.97 -10.20 -17.41
C VAL A 64 -2.92 -9.42 -16.09
N PRO A 65 -3.17 -10.05 -14.93
CA PRO A 65 -3.17 -9.36 -13.64
C PRO A 65 -1.81 -9.44 -12.94
N ALA A 66 -1.49 -8.38 -12.18
CA ALA A 66 -0.43 -8.39 -11.17
C ALA A 66 -0.80 -7.47 -10.00
N TYR A 67 -0.41 -7.82 -8.77
CA TYR A 67 -0.64 -6.97 -7.60
C TYR A 67 0.39 -7.19 -6.49
N ARG A 68 0.60 -6.13 -5.69
CA ARG A 68 1.38 -6.14 -4.44
C ARG A 68 0.50 -5.51 -3.35
N VAL A 69 -0.06 -6.32 -2.46
CA VAL A 69 -1.07 -5.88 -1.47
C VAL A 69 -0.77 -6.39 -0.07
N ARG A 70 -1.29 -5.71 0.96
CA ARG A 70 -1.06 -6.09 2.37
C ARG A 70 -1.57 -7.50 2.64
N ALA A 71 -0.64 -8.28 3.18
CA ALA A 71 -0.79 -9.58 3.81
C ALA A 71 0.44 -9.76 4.70
N ASP A 72 0.47 -10.80 5.53
CA ASP A 72 1.66 -11.15 6.32
C ASP A 72 2.21 -12.52 5.87
N PRO A 73 3.30 -12.57 5.07
CA PRO A 73 4.04 -11.44 4.47
C PRO A 73 3.30 -10.76 3.30
N LEU A 74 3.79 -9.60 2.83
CA LEU A 74 3.24 -8.86 1.69
C LEU A 74 2.94 -9.80 0.52
N ARG A 75 1.72 -9.74 -0.01
CA ARG A 75 1.31 -10.59 -1.12
C ARG A 75 1.72 -9.94 -2.44
N ALA A 76 2.76 -10.49 -3.07
CA ALA A 76 3.11 -10.25 -4.46
C ALA A 76 2.62 -11.40 -5.34
N TRP A 77 1.81 -11.11 -6.36
CA TRP A 77 1.24 -12.13 -7.22
C TRP A 77 1.00 -11.61 -8.64
N ALA A 78 1.09 -12.51 -9.62
CA ALA A 78 0.71 -12.26 -10.99
C ALA A 78 0.34 -13.57 -11.70
N SER A 79 -0.35 -13.45 -12.83
CA SER A 79 -0.63 -14.55 -13.76
C SER A 79 -0.25 -14.12 -15.17
N ASP A 80 0.22 -15.05 -16.00
CA ASP A 80 0.43 -14.79 -17.44
C ASP A 80 -0.88 -14.84 -18.25
N ASP A 81 -2.00 -15.30 -17.66
CA ASP A 81 -3.33 -15.35 -18.32
C ASP A 81 -3.29 -16.03 -19.71
N ASP A 82 -2.70 -17.21 -19.79
CA ASP A 82 -2.47 -17.99 -21.03
C ASP A 82 -1.47 -17.40 -22.03
N GLU A 83 -0.82 -16.26 -21.73
CA GLU A 83 0.40 -15.85 -22.44
C GLU A 83 1.55 -16.87 -22.21
N PRO A 84 2.57 -16.88 -23.09
CA PRO A 84 3.77 -17.67 -22.86
C PRO A 84 4.37 -17.44 -21.47
N SER A 85 4.77 -18.52 -20.80
CA SER A 85 5.21 -18.45 -19.40
C SER A 85 6.32 -17.43 -19.16
N GLY A 86 6.13 -16.58 -18.17
CA GLY A 86 7.05 -15.53 -17.75
C GLY A 86 7.12 -14.32 -18.68
N SER A 87 6.24 -14.24 -19.69
CA SER A 87 6.26 -13.17 -20.68
C SER A 87 5.35 -11.98 -20.36
N ALA A 88 4.45 -12.11 -19.38
CA ALA A 88 3.43 -11.09 -19.12
C ALA A 88 3.28 -10.72 -17.63
N GLY A 89 2.78 -11.64 -16.80
CA GLY A 89 2.47 -11.38 -15.40
C GLY A 89 3.71 -11.06 -14.57
N LYS A 90 4.80 -11.81 -14.77
CA LYS A 90 6.06 -11.55 -14.08
C LYS A 90 6.68 -10.19 -14.46
N PRO A 91 6.78 -9.82 -15.75
CA PRO A 91 7.15 -8.46 -16.16
C PRO A 91 6.28 -7.37 -15.53
N ALA A 92 4.96 -7.52 -15.50
CA ALA A 92 4.05 -6.59 -14.85
C ALA A 92 4.36 -6.43 -13.34
N LEU A 93 4.55 -7.54 -12.63
CA LEU A 93 4.89 -7.53 -11.21
C LEU A 93 6.26 -6.91 -10.93
N ASN A 94 7.25 -7.16 -11.80
CA ASN A 94 8.59 -6.59 -11.66
C ASN A 94 8.58 -5.05 -11.75
N VAL A 95 7.66 -4.45 -12.50
CA VAL A 95 7.51 -2.98 -12.54
C VAL A 95 7.05 -2.46 -11.19
N LEU A 96 6.04 -3.11 -10.59
CA LEU A 96 5.54 -2.73 -9.26
C LEU A 96 6.64 -2.90 -8.19
N ASP A 97 7.39 -3.99 -8.24
CA ASP A 97 8.47 -4.27 -7.30
C ASP A 97 9.64 -3.30 -7.47
N GLY A 98 10.08 -3.04 -8.71
CA GLY A 98 11.18 -2.13 -9.02
C GLY A 98 10.88 -0.67 -8.72
N GLN A 99 9.60 -0.28 -8.63
CA GLN A 99 9.16 1.04 -8.16
C GLN A 99 8.76 1.03 -6.67
N GLU A 100 9.00 -0.07 -5.95
CA GLU A 100 8.67 -0.21 -4.53
C GLU A 100 7.18 0.06 -4.22
N LEU A 101 6.29 -0.22 -5.17
CA LEU A 101 4.85 0.02 -5.04
C LEU A 101 4.14 -1.08 -4.27
N GLU A 102 3.42 -0.71 -3.22
CA GLU A 102 2.56 -1.57 -2.42
C GLU A 102 1.13 -1.03 -2.43
N ASN A 103 0.18 -1.86 -1.98
CA ASN A 103 -1.25 -1.56 -2.01
C ASN A 103 -1.76 -1.19 -3.41
N VAL A 104 -1.34 -1.94 -4.43
CA VAL A 104 -1.67 -1.65 -5.83
C VAL A 104 -2.01 -2.95 -6.58
N ALA A 105 -3.00 -2.86 -7.45
CA ALA A 105 -3.34 -3.88 -8.42
C ALA A 105 -3.31 -3.29 -9.83
N VAL A 106 -2.81 -4.07 -10.78
CA VAL A 106 -2.80 -3.74 -12.20
C VAL A 106 -3.35 -4.89 -13.03
N VAL A 107 -3.98 -4.55 -14.14
CA VAL A 107 -4.38 -5.50 -15.18
C VAL A 107 -3.93 -4.93 -16.51
N VAL A 108 -3.28 -5.74 -17.35
CA VAL A 108 -2.98 -5.36 -18.72
C VAL A 108 -3.88 -6.15 -19.65
N THR A 109 -4.79 -5.46 -20.30
CA THR A 109 -5.68 -6.00 -21.33
C THR A 109 -4.94 -5.95 -22.66
N ARG A 110 -4.94 -7.07 -23.39
CA ARG A 110 -4.29 -7.21 -24.69
C ARG A 110 -5.29 -7.67 -25.74
N TYR A 111 -5.29 -7.00 -26.89
CA TYR A 111 -5.92 -7.46 -28.13
C TYR A 111 -4.82 -7.87 -29.13
N PHE A 112 -4.83 -9.14 -29.57
CA PHE A 112 -3.84 -9.64 -30.52
C PHE A 112 -4.03 -9.08 -31.93
N GLY A 113 -2.94 -8.57 -32.50
CA GLY A 113 -2.93 -7.90 -33.79
C GLY A 113 -2.56 -8.72 -35.02
N GLY A 114 -2.44 -10.04 -34.90
CA GLY A 114 -2.03 -10.91 -36.01
C GLY A 114 -0.52 -11.03 -36.24
N THR A 115 0.32 -10.30 -35.50
CA THR A 115 1.79 -10.44 -35.54
C THR A 115 2.32 -10.85 -34.17
N GLU A 116 3.07 -11.95 -34.11
CA GLU A 116 3.72 -12.41 -32.89
C GLU A 116 4.85 -11.45 -32.47
N LEU A 117 4.87 -11.10 -31.18
CA LEU A 117 5.91 -10.25 -30.59
C LEU A 117 7.13 -11.05 -30.08
N GLY A 118 6.97 -12.38 -29.93
CA GLY A 118 7.91 -13.23 -29.20
C GLY A 118 7.99 -12.87 -27.71
N VAL A 119 8.63 -13.73 -26.91
CA VAL A 119 8.70 -13.57 -25.45
C VAL A 119 9.32 -12.22 -25.05
N GLY A 120 10.44 -11.82 -25.67
CA GLY A 120 11.10 -10.55 -25.34
C GLY A 120 10.27 -9.31 -25.68
N GLY A 121 9.48 -9.38 -26.77
CA GLY A 121 8.57 -8.32 -27.16
C GLY A 121 7.39 -8.20 -26.19
N LEU A 122 6.82 -9.33 -25.76
CA LEU A 122 5.76 -9.37 -24.75
C LEU A 122 6.25 -8.82 -23.41
N VAL A 123 7.42 -9.26 -22.93
CA VAL A 123 8.03 -8.76 -21.69
C VAL A 123 8.14 -7.23 -21.72
N SER A 124 8.60 -6.68 -22.84
CA SER A 124 8.74 -5.23 -23.01
C SER A 124 7.40 -4.50 -23.06
N ALA A 125 6.41 -5.07 -23.77
CA ALA A 125 5.08 -4.48 -23.91
C ALA A 125 4.30 -4.47 -22.58
N TYR A 126 4.27 -5.59 -21.85
CA TYR A 126 3.60 -5.66 -20.55
C TYR A 126 4.24 -4.74 -19.52
N SER A 127 5.58 -4.69 -19.48
CA SER A 127 6.29 -3.75 -18.59
C SER A 127 5.95 -2.30 -18.91
N ARG A 128 5.89 -1.96 -20.21
CA ARG A 128 5.53 -0.62 -20.66
C ARG A 128 4.08 -0.26 -20.28
N ALA A 129 3.12 -1.16 -20.51
CA ALA A 129 1.71 -0.91 -20.20
C ALA A 129 1.50 -0.62 -18.71
N VAL A 130 2.12 -1.40 -17.82
CA VAL A 130 2.07 -1.14 -16.38
C VAL A 130 2.71 0.19 -16.03
N LYS A 131 3.87 0.49 -16.61
CA LYS A 131 4.56 1.76 -16.33
C LYS A 131 3.72 2.96 -16.76
N GLU A 132 3.15 2.95 -17.95
CA GLU A 132 2.30 4.06 -18.44
C GLU A 132 1.06 4.24 -17.56
N ALA A 133 0.40 3.14 -17.14
CA ALA A 133 -0.76 3.21 -16.25
C ALA A 133 -0.41 3.73 -14.85
N VAL A 134 0.74 3.31 -14.29
CA VAL A 134 1.23 3.79 -12.99
C VAL A 134 1.65 5.26 -13.06
N ASP A 135 2.35 5.66 -14.12
CA ASP A 135 2.79 7.05 -14.31
C ASP A 135 1.57 7.98 -14.44
N ASP A 136 0.52 7.56 -15.17
CA ASP A 136 -0.74 8.30 -15.30
C ASP A 136 -1.53 8.35 -13.97
N ALA A 137 -1.55 7.25 -13.20
CA ALA A 137 -2.17 7.23 -11.88
C ALA A 137 -1.50 8.18 -10.88
N GLY A 138 -0.25 8.55 -11.14
CA GLY A 138 0.64 9.18 -10.18
C GLY A 138 1.00 8.25 -9.02
N VAL A 139 2.14 8.49 -8.40
CA VAL A 139 2.58 7.75 -7.20
C VAL A 139 2.49 8.68 -6.00
N ARG A 140 1.88 8.19 -4.91
CA ARG A 140 1.86 8.89 -3.63
C ARG A 140 2.54 8.08 -2.55
N GLU A 141 3.29 8.78 -1.71
CA GLU A 141 3.85 8.25 -0.48
C GLU A 141 2.75 8.22 0.60
N VAL A 142 2.46 7.03 1.12
CA VAL A 142 1.49 6.79 2.19
C VAL A 142 2.24 6.34 3.42
N ARG A 143 2.02 7.05 4.53
CA ARG A 143 2.40 6.57 5.85
C ARG A 143 1.15 5.95 6.49
N PRO A 144 1.08 4.62 6.65
CA PRO A 144 -0.06 4.01 7.32
C PRO A 144 -0.10 4.47 8.79
N HIS A 145 -1.29 4.80 9.27
CA HIS A 145 -1.53 5.16 10.65
C HIS A 145 -2.55 4.21 11.24
N GLU A 146 -2.40 3.89 12.51
CA GLU A 146 -3.44 3.24 13.31
C GLU A 146 -4.10 4.23 14.25
N ARG A 147 -5.37 3.96 14.55
CA ARG A 147 -6.10 4.59 15.63
C ARG A 147 -6.01 3.70 16.85
N VAL A 148 -5.57 4.26 17.96
CA VAL A 148 -5.49 3.55 19.24
C VAL A 148 -6.13 4.35 20.36
N ALA A 149 -6.79 3.64 21.26
CA ALA A 149 -7.32 4.20 22.50
C ALA A 149 -6.32 3.93 23.62
N ILE A 150 -5.93 4.98 24.33
CA ILE A 150 -5.10 4.91 25.54
C ILE A 150 -5.97 5.33 26.72
N GLU A 151 -6.29 4.41 27.61
CA GLU A 151 -7.05 4.69 28.83
C GLU A 151 -6.12 4.73 30.05
N VAL A 152 -6.30 5.76 30.87
CA VAL A 152 -5.54 5.97 32.11
C VAL A 152 -6.40 6.58 33.21
N GLU A 153 -5.97 6.37 34.45
CA GLU A 153 -6.43 7.16 35.60
C GLU A 153 -5.92 8.61 35.51
N TYR A 154 -6.58 9.53 36.21
CA TYR A 154 -6.25 10.96 36.17
C TYR A 154 -4.79 11.27 36.55
N ASP A 155 -4.22 10.51 37.49
CA ASP A 155 -2.83 10.68 37.95
C ASP A 155 -1.79 10.45 36.84
N ASP A 156 -2.11 9.60 35.86
CA ASP A 156 -1.23 9.28 34.73
C ASP A 156 -1.55 10.14 33.47
N SER A 157 -2.69 10.86 33.46
CA SER A 157 -3.17 11.60 32.28
C SER A 157 -2.21 12.68 31.78
N GLY A 158 -1.57 13.43 32.68
CA GLY A 158 -0.60 14.47 32.31
C GLY A 158 0.67 13.87 31.71
N THR A 159 1.12 12.72 32.24
CA THR A 159 2.28 11.99 31.74
C THR A 159 2.02 11.46 30.32
N VAL A 160 0.87 10.83 30.09
CA VAL A 160 0.50 10.34 28.76
C VAL A 160 0.36 11.48 27.76
N ARG A 161 -0.34 12.57 28.12
CA ARG A 161 -0.45 13.76 27.26
C ARG A 161 0.92 14.30 26.85
N SER A 162 1.85 14.45 27.80
CA SER A 162 3.21 14.93 27.54
C SER A 162 3.97 14.02 26.58
N ILE A 163 3.80 12.70 26.70
CA ILE A 163 4.37 11.74 25.74
C ILE A 163 3.80 11.97 24.35
N LEU A 164 2.46 12.02 24.20
CA LEU A 164 1.80 12.21 22.92
C LEU A 164 2.22 13.52 22.24
N GLU A 165 2.29 14.61 22.99
CA GLU A 165 2.77 15.91 22.52
C GLU A 165 4.26 15.84 22.10
N SER A 166 5.11 15.14 22.86
CA SER A 166 6.54 14.98 22.53
C SER A 166 6.79 14.10 21.30
N GLU A 167 5.91 13.12 21.05
CA GLU A 167 5.96 12.25 19.87
C GLU A 167 5.34 12.95 18.64
N GLY A 168 4.67 14.09 18.82
CA GLY A 168 4.04 14.85 17.73
C GLY A 168 2.88 14.14 17.06
N VAL A 169 2.23 13.21 17.77
CA VAL A 169 1.08 12.45 17.25
C VAL A 169 -0.22 13.24 17.43
N GLU A 170 -1.16 13.09 16.50
CA GLU A 170 -2.49 13.67 16.62
C GLU A 170 -3.31 12.89 17.65
N PHE A 171 -3.99 13.58 18.56
CA PHE A 171 -4.87 12.92 19.53
C PHE A 171 -6.06 13.79 19.96
N GLU A 172 -7.14 13.12 20.35
CA GLU A 172 -8.28 13.67 21.05
C GLU A 172 -8.32 13.12 22.48
N ALA A 173 -8.80 13.91 23.46
CA ALA A 173 -8.85 13.50 24.86
C ALA A 173 -10.27 13.63 25.41
N CYS A 174 -10.78 12.56 26.01
CA CYS A 174 -12.06 12.51 26.71
C CYS A 174 -11.80 12.34 28.21
N TYR A 175 -12.42 13.19 29.03
CA TYR A 175 -12.25 13.22 30.48
C TYR A 175 -13.58 12.86 31.15
N GLU A 176 -13.71 11.60 31.55
CA GLU A 176 -14.90 11.06 32.22
C GLU A 176 -14.50 10.45 33.57
N GLU A 177 -14.97 9.24 33.89
CA GLU A 177 -14.49 8.48 35.06
C GLU A 177 -12.98 8.18 34.95
N ARG A 178 -12.54 7.85 33.74
CA ARG A 178 -11.13 7.75 33.34
C ARG A 178 -10.82 8.73 32.22
N VAL A 179 -9.53 8.94 31.95
CA VAL A 179 -9.07 9.73 30.81
C VAL A 179 -8.76 8.79 29.66
N ALA A 180 -9.40 9.03 28.51
CA ALA A 180 -9.15 8.30 27.27
C ALA A 180 -8.52 9.23 26.23
N PHE A 181 -7.44 8.78 25.61
CA PHE A 181 -6.82 9.44 24.46
C PHE A 181 -7.06 8.60 23.21
N VAL A 182 -7.70 9.17 22.20
CA VAL A 182 -7.79 8.58 20.86
C VAL A 182 -6.65 9.13 20.04
N VAL A 183 -5.67 8.30 19.73
CA VAL A 183 -4.39 8.69 19.11
C VAL A 183 -4.31 8.14 17.69
N ARG A 184 -3.90 8.99 16.76
CA ARG A 184 -3.54 8.59 15.39
C ARG A 184 -2.03 8.56 15.27
N VAL A 185 -1.46 7.35 15.18
CA VAL A 185 -0.01 7.11 15.22
C VAL A 185 0.43 6.33 13.98
N PRO A 186 1.59 6.64 13.35
CA PRO A 186 2.12 5.80 12.30
C PRO A 186 2.24 4.34 12.75
N THR A 187 1.81 3.38 11.93
CA THR A 187 1.80 1.94 12.27
C THR A 187 3.19 1.45 12.72
N ALA A 188 4.25 1.93 12.05
CA ALA A 188 5.63 1.60 12.39
C ALA A 188 6.09 2.12 13.77
N GLU A 189 5.38 3.09 14.34
CA GLU A 189 5.73 3.76 15.60
C GLU A 189 4.84 3.30 16.76
N LEU A 190 3.77 2.55 16.48
CA LEU A 190 2.80 2.08 17.47
C LEU A 190 3.45 1.24 18.58
N ALA A 191 4.34 0.30 18.22
CA ALA A 191 5.02 -0.54 19.21
C ALA A 191 5.87 0.31 20.18
N ALA A 192 6.62 1.28 19.65
CA ALA A 192 7.43 2.18 20.47
C ALA A 192 6.58 3.08 21.37
N LEU A 193 5.44 3.58 20.86
CA LEU A 193 4.48 4.35 21.66
C LEU A 193 3.91 3.52 22.82
N ARG A 194 3.49 2.27 22.55
CA ARG A 194 3.00 1.33 23.56
C ARG A 194 4.03 1.11 24.67
N ASP A 195 5.28 0.84 24.30
CA ASP A 195 6.36 0.60 25.27
C ASP A 195 6.65 1.84 26.13
N ARG A 196 6.63 3.03 25.52
CA ARG A 196 6.88 4.29 26.22
C ARG A 196 5.77 4.63 27.20
N VAL A 197 4.51 4.48 26.79
CA VAL A 197 3.34 4.71 27.64
C VAL A 197 3.28 3.68 28.77
N GLY A 198 3.49 2.40 28.47
CA GLY A 198 3.54 1.34 29.47
C GLY A 198 4.63 1.60 30.51
N SER A 199 5.83 1.98 30.07
CA SER A 199 6.96 2.28 30.97
C SER A 199 6.67 3.48 31.89
N ALA A 200 6.14 4.57 31.33
CA ALA A 200 5.88 5.80 32.07
C ALA A 200 4.74 5.67 33.10
N THR A 201 3.79 4.78 32.85
CA THR A 201 2.64 4.51 33.73
C THR A 201 2.83 3.27 34.59
N SER A 202 4.03 2.67 34.58
CA SER A 202 4.29 1.38 35.27
C SER A 202 3.28 0.28 34.91
N GLY A 203 2.81 0.26 33.65
CA GLY A 203 1.84 -0.70 33.12
C GLY A 203 0.38 -0.43 33.47
N ARG A 204 0.06 0.72 34.10
CA ARG A 204 -1.33 1.07 34.45
C ARG A 204 -2.17 1.56 33.26
N ALA A 205 -1.54 2.01 32.18
CA ALA A 205 -2.25 2.39 30.97
C ALA A 205 -2.69 1.16 30.16
N THR A 206 -3.91 1.22 29.64
CA THR A 206 -4.42 0.26 28.66
C THR A 206 -4.30 0.88 27.27
N VAL A 207 -3.72 0.17 26.30
CA VAL A 207 -3.53 0.65 24.92
C VAL A 207 -4.10 -0.35 23.94
N GLU A 208 -5.23 -0.03 23.33
CA GLU A 208 -5.98 -0.91 22.43
C GLU A 208 -6.07 -0.31 21.03
N THR A 209 -5.99 -1.14 20.00
CA THR A 209 -6.28 -0.68 18.63
C THR A 209 -7.78 -0.47 18.49
N SER A 210 -8.18 0.68 17.98
CA SER A 210 -9.58 1.05 17.72
C SER A 210 -9.92 0.71 16.27
N GLU A 211 -11.11 0.16 16.03
CA GLU A 211 -11.64 -0.09 14.68
C GLU A 211 -11.94 1.20 13.89
#